data_AF-A0A1R1ALX6-F1
#
_entry.id   AF-A0A1R1ALX6-F1
#
_cell.length_a   1.000
_cell.length_b   1.000
_cell.length_c   1.000
_cell.angle_alpha   90.00
_cell.angle_beta   90.00
_cell.angle_gamma   90.00
#
_symmetry.space_group_name_H-M   'P 1'
#
loop_
_entity.id
_entity.type
_entity.pdbx_description
1 polymer ?
#
loop_
_entity_poly.entity_id
_entity_poly.type
_entity_poly.pdbx_seq_one_letter_code
_entity_poly.pdbx_strand_id
1 'polypeptide(L)'
;MLIMILIDAPLAAILVPLFFVVASVGIISTTGFSLAMQKHDYAAGSASALLGLLSFTFGGIISPLVGLGGSANALPMGIWITIAELGAVACYILLIKKPFRKR
;
A
#
# COMPACT_ATOMS: atom_id res chain seq x y z
N MET A 1 7.57 -8.39 -8.60
CA MET A 1 6.70 -9.56 -8.32
C MET A 1 5.92 -10.02 -9.55
N LEU A 2 5.32 -9.11 -10.34
CA LEU A 2 4.47 -9.45 -11.50
C LEU A 2 5.18 -10.28 -12.59
N ILE A 3 6.46 -10.02 -12.88
CA ILE A 3 7.26 -10.79 -13.85
C ILE A 3 7.45 -12.25 -13.38
N MET A 4 7.65 -12.48 -12.08
CA MET A 4 7.80 -13.84 -11.53
C MET A 4 6.49 -14.63 -11.59
N ILE A 5 5.36 -13.95 -11.39
CA ILE A 5 4.03 -14.54 -11.55
C ILE A 5 3.77 -14.91 -13.02
N LEU A 6 4.24 -14.09 -13.97
CA LEU A 6 4.09 -14.36 -15.41
C LEU A 6 4.91 -15.55 -15.91
N ILE A 7 6.00 -15.91 -15.21
CA ILE A 7 6.92 -17.00 -15.57
C ILE A 7 6.55 -18.31 -14.83
N ASP A 8 5.44 -18.33 -14.09
CA ASP A 8 5.05 -19.47 -13.23
C ASP A 8 6.19 -19.90 -12.28
N ALA A 9 6.90 -18.89 -11.75
CA ALA A 9 8.07 -19.12 -10.92
C ALA A 9 7.68 -19.83 -9.60
N PRO A 10 8.55 -20.72 -9.08
CA PRO A 10 8.28 -21.42 -7.83
C PRO A 10 8.04 -20.43 -6.69
N LEU A 11 7.15 -20.79 -5.76
CA LEU A 11 6.70 -19.95 -4.65
C LEU A 11 7.86 -19.29 -3.86
N ALA A 12 9.00 -19.99 -3.76
CA ALA A 12 10.21 -19.49 -3.11
C ALA A 12 10.78 -18.22 -3.77
N ALA A 13 10.69 -18.09 -5.09
CA ALA A 13 11.15 -16.91 -5.81
C ALA A 13 10.25 -15.70 -5.56
N ILE A 14 8.94 -15.92 -5.35
CA ILE A 14 7.94 -14.88 -5.05
C ILE A 14 8.09 -14.36 -3.61
N LEU A 15 8.55 -15.20 -2.69
CA LEU A 15 8.73 -14.84 -1.27
C LEU A 15 9.70 -13.68 -1.07
N VAL A 16 10.80 -13.64 -1.83
CA VAL A 16 11.85 -12.63 -1.71
C VAL A 16 11.31 -11.22 -1.99
N PRO A 17 10.73 -10.90 -3.17
CA PRO A 17 10.17 -9.59 -3.43
C PRO A 17 8.97 -9.27 -2.53
N LEU A 18 8.15 -10.26 -2.17
CA LEU A 18 7.04 -10.06 -1.25
C LEU A 18 7.53 -9.58 0.13
N PHE A 19 8.61 -10.18 0.64
CA PHE A 19 9.22 -9.77 1.90
C PHE A 19 9.64 -8.30 1.89
N PHE A 20 10.34 -7.85 0.84
CA PHE A 20 10.77 -6.46 0.72
C PHE A 20 9.60 -5.47 0.62
N VAL A 21 8.55 -5.84 -0.12
CA VAL A 21 7.34 -5.01 -0.26
C VAL A 21 6.64 -4.89 1.09
N VAL A 22 6.39 -5.99 1.78
CA VAL A 22 5.70 -6.00 3.08
C VAL A 22 6.51 -5.25 4.14
N ALA A 23 7.83 -5.45 4.18
CA ALA A 23 8.72 -4.73 5.08
C ALA A 23 8.68 -3.21 4.85
N SER A 24 8.74 -2.79 3.59
CA SER A 24 8.68 -1.37 3.21
C SER A 24 7.32 -0.75 3.56
N VAL A 25 6.22 -1.43 3.20
CA VAL A 25 4.86 -0.98 3.49
C VAL A 25 4.62 -0.85 4.99
N GLY A 26 5.12 -1.78 5.80
CA GLY A 26 5.03 -1.71 7.26
C GLY A 26 5.67 -0.44 7.82
N ILE A 27 6.90 -0.13 7.40
CA ILE A 27 7.63 1.07 7.84
C ILE A 27 6.91 2.34 7.39
N ILE A 28 6.47 2.41 6.12
CA ILE A 28 5.78 3.58 5.56
C ILE A 28 4.45 3.82 6.26
N SER A 29 3.71 2.77 6.56
CA SER A 29 2.42 2.84 7.26
C SER A 29 2.59 3.50 8.64
N THR A 30 3.48 2.97 9.48
CA THR A 30 3.71 3.53 10.82
C THR A 30 4.22 4.97 10.77
N THR A 31 5.24 5.24 9.95
CA THR A 31 5.83 6.58 9.85
C THR A 31 4.86 7.59 9.25
N GLY A 32 4.06 7.20 8.26
CA GLY A 32 3.02 8.00 7.65
C GLY A 32 1.89 8.34 8.61
N PHE A 33 1.41 7.36 9.39
CA PHE A 33 0.40 7.61 10.42
C PHE A 33 0.90 8.56 11.50
N SER A 34 2.12 8.37 12.00
CA SER A 34 2.73 9.30 12.97
C SER A 34 2.83 10.72 12.41
N LEU A 35 3.32 10.89 11.18
CA LEU A 35 3.46 12.20 10.55
C LEU A 35 2.11 12.88 10.30
N ALA A 36 1.07 12.11 9.95
CA ALA A 36 -0.29 12.62 9.76
C ALA A 36 -0.89 13.14 11.09
N MET A 37 -0.59 12.46 12.20
CA MET A 37 -1.09 12.82 13.53
C MET A 37 -0.29 13.94 14.21
N GLN A 38 0.99 14.11 13.87
CA GLN A 38 1.85 15.15 14.46
C GLN A 38 1.29 16.58 14.31
N LYS A 39 0.46 16.83 13.29
CA LYS A 39 -0.15 18.15 13.08
C LYS A 39 -1.45 18.37 13.89
N HIS A 40 -1.90 17.36 14.63
CA HIS A 40 -3.15 17.32 15.39
C HIS A 40 -2.92 16.82 16.83
N ASP A 41 -2.07 17.51 17.61
CA ASP A 41 -1.79 17.18 19.02
C ASP A 41 -3.07 17.09 19.89
N TYR A 42 -3.98 18.07 19.77
CA TYR A 42 -5.21 18.13 20.57
C TYR A 42 -6.26 17.06 20.21
N ALA A 43 -6.15 16.44 19.03
CA ALA A 43 -7.15 15.49 18.50
C ALA A 43 -6.51 14.16 18.05
N ALA A 44 -5.32 13.83 18.55
CA ALA A 44 -4.55 12.66 18.11
C ALA A 44 -5.32 11.33 18.29
N GLY A 45 -6.12 11.20 19.36
CA GLY A 45 -6.97 10.02 19.59
C GLY A 45 -8.05 9.84 18.53
N SER A 46 -8.81 10.90 18.23
CA SER A 46 -9.85 10.87 17.19
C SER A 46 -9.26 10.72 15.79
N ALA A 47 -8.11 11.35 15.52
CA ALA A 47 -7.38 11.22 14.26
C ALA A 47 -6.92 9.76 14.03
N SER A 48 -6.39 9.10 15.06
CA SER A 48 -6.01 7.68 14.99
C SER A 48 -7.21 6.78 14.73
N ALA A 49 -8.34 7.03 15.40
CA ALA A 49 -9.56 6.26 15.21
C ALA A 49 -10.08 6.38 13.78
N LEU A 50 -10.04 7.58 13.19
CA LEU A 50 -10.43 7.78 11.79
C LEU A 50 -9.44 7.15 10.81
N LEU A 51 -8.13 7.26 11.06
CA LEU A 51 -7.08 6.61 10.25
C LEU A 51 -7.22 5.08 10.27
N GLY A 52 -7.54 4.51 11.43
CA GLY A 52 -7.85 3.08 11.58
C GLY A 52 -9.14 2.68 10.86
N LEU A 53 -10.22 3.46 11.04
CA LEU A 53 -11.50 3.25 10.35
C LEU A 53 -11.31 3.24 8.83
N LEU A 54 -10.60 4.23 8.28
CA LEU A 54 -10.31 4.32 6.85
C LEU A 54 -9.52 3.09 6.38
N SER A 55 -8.46 2.71 7.10
CA SER A 55 -7.65 1.53 6.77
C SER A 55 -8.47 0.25 6.75
N PHE A 56 -9.34 0.04 7.74
CA PHE A 56 -10.25 -1.11 7.77
C PHE A 56 -11.33 -1.05 6.69
N THR A 57 -11.87 0.13 6.39
CA THR A 57 -12.89 0.30 5.34
C THR A 57 -12.31 -0.04 3.97
N PHE A 58 -11.13 0.51 3.65
CA PHE A 58 -10.43 0.17 2.40
C PHE A 58 -10.03 -1.30 2.37
N GLY A 59 -9.49 -1.84 3.46
CA GLY A 59 -9.15 -3.27 3.55
C GLY A 59 -10.38 -4.16 3.33
N GLY A 60 -11.52 -3.82 3.93
CA GLY A 60 -12.78 -4.54 3.81
C GLY A 60 -13.39 -4.47 2.41
N ILE A 61 -13.21 -3.37 1.68
CA ILE A 61 -13.67 -3.22 0.28
C ILE A 61 -12.72 -3.93 -0.68
N ILE A 62 -11.41 -3.81 -0.47
CA ILE A 62 -10.39 -4.40 -1.34
C ILE A 62 -10.35 -5.93 -1.18
N SER A 63 -10.56 -6.47 0.03
CA SER A 63 -10.53 -7.92 0.31
C SER A 63 -11.45 -8.77 -0.60
N PRO A 64 -12.74 -8.47 -0.78
CA PRO A 64 -13.57 -9.18 -1.75
C PRO A 64 -13.14 -8.88 -3.19
N LEU A 65 -12.69 -7.65 -3.49
CA LEU A 65 -12.27 -7.27 -4.84
C LEU A 65 -11.04 -8.05 -5.33
N VAL A 66 -10.09 -8.35 -4.44
CA VAL A 66 -8.96 -9.24 -4.73
C VAL A 66 -9.39 -10.71 -4.77
N GLY A 67 -10.34 -11.12 -3.90
CA GLY A 67 -10.86 -12.48 -3.83
C GLY A 67 -11.73 -12.89 -5.03
N LEU A 68 -12.42 -11.92 -5.66
CA LEU A 68 -13.19 -12.13 -6.89
C LEU A 68 -12.32 -12.51 -8.08
N GLY A 69 -11.00 -12.26 -8.03
CA GLY A 69 -10.05 -12.67 -9.05
C GLY A 69 -9.80 -14.18 -9.15
N GLY A 70 -10.38 -14.97 -8.24
CA GLY A 70 -10.31 -16.43 -8.21
C GLY A 70 -9.04 -16.98 -7.52
N SER A 71 -9.20 -18.02 -6.70
CA SER A 71 -8.11 -18.64 -5.93
C SER A 71 -7.09 -19.42 -6.77
N ALA A 72 -7.36 -19.62 -8.06
CA ALA A 72 -6.56 -20.49 -8.93
C ALA A 72 -5.35 -19.79 -9.56
N ASN A 73 -5.29 -18.45 -9.57
CA ASN A 73 -4.24 -17.70 -10.26
C ASN A 73 -3.67 -16.61 -9.34
N ALA A 74 -2.35 -16.49 -9.23
CA ALA A 74 -1.67 -15.41 -8.48
C ALA A 74 -1.72 -14.04 -9.19
N LEU A 75 -2.26 -14.00 -10.41
CA LEU A 75 -2.39 -12.80 -11.26
C LEU A 75 -3.16 -11.64 -10.61
N PRO A 76 -4.33 -11.83 -9.96
CA PRO A 76 -5.07 -10.74 -9.35
C PRO A 76 -4.24 -10.03 -8.28
N MET A 77 -3.55 -10.79 -7.43
CA MET A 77 -2.68 -10.25 -6.38
C MET A 77 -1.50 -9.46 -6.98
N GLY A 78 -0.85 -10.00 -8.02
CA GLY A 78 0.25 -9.31 -8.72
C GLY A 78 -0.18 -7.98 -9.36
N ILE A 79 -1.37 -7.94 -9.97
CA ILE A 79 -1.92 -6.73 -10.60
C ILE A 79 -2.17 -5.65 -9.55
N TRP A 80 -2.85 -5.98 -8.45
CA TRP A 80 -3.16 -5.01 -7.39
C TRP A 80 -1.90 -4.44 -6.73
N ILE A 81 -0.90 -5.28 -6.46
CA ILE A 81 0.40 -4.82 -5.94
C ILE A 81 1.08 -3.89 -6.94
N THR A 82 1.06 -4.23 -8.23
CA THR A 82 1.69 -3.41 -9.28
C THR A 82 0.99 -2.06 -9.43
N ILE A 83 -0.34 -2.02 -9.36
CA ILE A 83 -1.11 -0.77 -9.36
C ILE A 83 -0.76 0.07 -8.13
N ALA A 84 -0.65 -0.55 -6.96
CA ALA A 84 -0.28 0.15 -5.73
C ALA A 84 1.14 0.72 -5.80
N GLU A 85 2.12 -0.03 -6.30
CA GLU A 85 3.50 0.43 -6.49
C GLU A 85 3.57 1.56 -7.54
N LEU A 86 2.89 1.43 -8.67
CA LEU A 86 2.79 2.49 -9.68
C LEU A 86 2.13 3.74 -9.11
N GLY A 87 1.05 3.58 -8.33
CA GLY A 87 0.39 4.66 -7.63
C GLY A 87 1.31 5.35 -6.63
N ALA A 88 2.13 4.60 -5.88
CA ALA A 88 3.12 5.13 -4.96
C ALA A 88 4.20 5.95 -5.70
N VAL A 89 4.73 5.43 -6.81
CA VAL A 89 5.70 6.14 -7.67
C VAL A 89 5.08 7.39 -8.28
N ALA A 90 3.84 7.30 -8.78
CA ALA A 90 3.12 8.44 -9.33
C ALA A 90 2.87 9.52 -8.26
N CYS A 91 2.44 9.14 -7.05
CA CYS A 91 2.32 10.04 -5.91
C CYS A 91 3.65 10.68 -5.56
N TYR A 92 4.74 9.90 -5.50
CA TYR A 92 6.08 10.42 -5.24
C TYR A 92 6.45 11.48 -6.28
N ILE A 93 6.30 11.17 -7.58
CA ILE A 93 6.62 12.12 -8.66
C ILE A 93 5.72 13.36 -8.60
N LEU A 94 4.40 13.21 -8.44
CA LEU A 94 3.45 14.33 -8.47
C LEU A 94 3.54 15.23 -7.24
N LEU A 95 3.75 14.66 -6.05
CA LEU A 95 3.81 15.41 -4.79
C LEU A 95 5.18 16.01 -4.53
N ILE A 96 6.28 15.35 -4.91
CA ILE A 96 7.64 15.89 -4.75
C ILE A 96 8.02 16.84 -5.90
N LYS A 97 7.51 16.65 -7.14
CA LYS A 97 7.73 17.64 -8.21
C LYS A 97 6.88 18.90 -8.07
N LYS A 98 5.87 18.97 -7.20
CA LYS A 98 5.31 20.27 -6.83
C LYS A 98 6.31 20.92 -5.87
N PRO A 99 7.10 21.93 -6.31
CA PRO A 99 7.89 22.68 -5.36
C PRO A 99 6.90 23.22 -4.33
N PHE A 100 7.26 23.04 -3.07
CA PHE A 100 6.58 23.59 -1.92
C PHE A 100 6.45 25.11 -2.12
N ARG A 101 5.40 25.56 -2.82
CA ARG A 101 5.12 26.97 -2.99
C ARG A 101 4.45 27.43 -1.70
N LYS A 102 5.30 27.68 -0.71
CA LYS A 102 4.98 28.52 0.45
C LYS A 102 4.25 29.76 -0.08
N ARG A 103 2.99 29.90 0.30
CA ARG A 103 2.38 31.19 0.57
C ARG A 103 2.21 31.28 2.06
#